data_AF-A0A2I0TU13-F1
#
_entry.id   AF-A0A2I0TU13-F1
#
_cell.length_a   1.000
_cell.length_b   1.000
_cell.length_c   1.000
_cell.angle_alpha   90.00
_cell.angle_beta   90.00
_cell.angle_gamma   90.00
#
_symmetry.space_group_name_H-M   'P 1'
#
loop_
_entity.id
_entity.type
_entity.pdbx_description
1 polymer ?
#
loop_
_entity_poly.entity_id
_entity_poly.type
_entity_poly.pdbx_seq_one_letter_code
_entity_poly.pdbx_strand_id
1 'polypeptide(L)'
;MDFPVFQGITLKLNDKQSCMVARIFHGGMIHRQGSLHVGDEILEINGQSVNNHSVDQLQKMLVGANPRPGQAGVGEELRGRRRVASVTQSSQSESPSCSPFGKKKKCKDKYLAKHSSIFDQLDVVSYEEVVRLPAFKRKTLVLIGASGVGRSHIKNALLSNNPEKFMYPPPYTTRPQKKNEVDGKDYYFVSTEEMTRDISANEFLEFGSYQGNMFGTKFETVHKIHQQDKVAILDIEPQTLKIVRTAELSPFIVFIAPTDKAEESEALQQLRKDSESIRSRYAHYFDLSLVNNGVEESLQLLQEAFEQACSSPQWVPVSWVY
;
A
#
# COMPACT_ATOMS: atom_id res chain seq x y z
N MET A 1 21.11 -17.46 -1.13
CA MET A 1 21.84 -16.76 -0.06
C MET A 1 20.84 -15.82 0.53
N ASP A 2 20.46 -16.13 1.75
CA ASP A 2 19.27 -15.64 2.42
C ASP A 2 19.52 -14.22 2.93
N PHE A 3 18.54 -13.34 2.71
CA PHE A 3 18.53 -11.99 3.28
C PHE A 3 17.58 -12.04 4.47
N PRO A 4 18.08 -12.14 5.71
CA PRO A 4 17.20 -12.19 6.87
C PRO A 4 16.38 -10.90 6.98
N VAL A 5 15.08 -11.06 7.22
CA VAL A 5 14.12 -9.98 7.46
C VAL A 5 13.87 -9.91 8.96
N PHE A 6 14.07 -8.75 9.57
CA PHE A 6 13.73 -8.51 10.98
C PHE A 6 13.22 -7.09 11.16
N GLN A 7 12.16 -6.89 11.95
CA GLN A 7 11.53 -5.59 12.24
C GLN A 7 11.20 -4.72 11.01
N GLY A 8 11.05 -5.35 9.85
CA GLY A 8 10.85 -4.63 8.60
C GLY A 8 12.12 -3.99 8.04
N ILE A 9 13.31 -4.59 8.21
CA ILE A 9 14.50 -4.24 7.43
C ILE A 9 15.17 -5.48 6.82
N THR A 10 15.94 -5.31 5.75
CA THR A 10 16.93 -6.28 5.26
C THR A 10 18.33 -5.70 5.35
N LEU A 11 19.30 -6.55 5.63
CA LEU A 11 20.71 -6.18 5.72
C LEU A 11 21.50 -6.80 4.55
N LYS A 12 22.57 -6.12 4.13
CA LYS A 12 23.56 -6.62 3.17
C LYS A 12 24.96 -6.35 3.68
N LEU A 13 25.89 -7.25 3.39
CA LEU A 13 27.33 -6.99 3.58
C LEU A 13 27.89 -6.31 2.34
N ASN A 14 28.71 -5.27 2.53
CA ASN A 14 29.50 -4.66 1.45
C ASN A 14 30.82 -5.41 1.21
N ASP A 15 31.59 -4.98 0.20
CA ASP A 15 32.89 -5.60 -0.16
C ASP A 15 33.95 -5.50 0.94
N LYS A 16 33.71 -4.66 1.97
CA LYS A 16 34.56 -4.49 3.15
C LYS A 16 34.04 -5.26 4.38
N GLN A 17 33.11 -6.20 4.19
CA GLN A 17 32.41 -6.95 5.25
C GLN A 17 31.64 -6.09 6.28
N SER A 18 31.28 -4.88 5.90
CA SER A 18 30.47 -3.99 6.73
C SER A 18 28.98 -4.21 6.43
N CYS A 19 28.19 -4.30 7.49
CA CYS A 19 26.76 -4.59 7.43
C CYS A 19 25.97 -3.30 7.23
N MET A 20 25.15 -3.25 6.18
CA MET A 20 24.38 -2.07 5.81
C MET A 20 22.91 -2.40 5.65
N VAL A 21 22.05 -1.44 5.97
CA VAL A 21 20.61 -1.53 5.70
C VAL A 21 20.39 -1.51 4.18
N ALA A 22 19.92 -2.64 3.65
CA ALA A 22 19.63 -2.83 2.24
C ALA A 22 18.22 -2.39 1.86
N ARG A 23 17.26 -2.55 2.77
CA ARG A 23 15.86 -2.15 2.59
C ARG A 23 15.21 -1.90 3.94
N ILE A 24 14.25 -0.99 3.95
CA ILE A 24 13.27 -0.82 5.03
C ILE A 24 11.89 -1.09 4.41
N PHE A 25 11.13 -2.00 5.01
CA PHE A 25 9.79 -2.36 4.60
C PHE A 25 8.80 -1.33 5.16
N HIS A 26 7.99 -0.78 4.26
CA HIS A 26 6.96 0.19 4.59
C HIS A 26 5.96 -0.40 5.60
N GLY A 27 5.59 0.38 6.61
CA GLY A 27 4.68 -0.05 7.68
C GLY A 27 5.29 -0.85 8.83
N GLY A 28 6.56 -1.28 8.72
CA GLY A 28 7.30 -1.94 9.81
C GLY A 28 7.74 -0.98 10.92
N MET A 29 8.16 -1.53 12.07
CA MET A 29 8.56 -0.75 13.25
C MET A 29 9.66 0.28 12.95
N ILE A 30 10.68 -0.12 12.18
CA ILE A 30 11.79 0.77 11.78
C ILE A 30 11.33 1.87 10.81
N HIS A 31 10.38 1.56 9.92
CA HIS A 31 9.77 2.56 9.04
C HIS A 31 8.96 3.60 9.84
N ARG A 32 8.21 3.16 10.86
CA ARG A 32 7.41 4.05 11.72
C ARG A 32 8.26 4.94 12.64
N GLN A 33 9.41 4.45 13.11
CA GLN A 33 10.29 5.21 13.99
C GLN A 33 11.22 6.19 13.24
N GLY A 34 11.51 5.95 11.95
CA GLY A 34 12.39 6.81 11.15
C GLY A 34 13.84 6.90 11.66
N SER A 35 14.24 5.99 12.56
CA SER A 35 15.54 6.00 13.23
C SER A 35 16.68 5.45 12.37
N LEU A 36 16.35 4.68 11.33
CA LEU A 36 17.28 4.07 10.39
C LEU A 36 16.83 4.35 8.96
N HIS A 37 17.79 4.49 8.05
CA HIS A 37 17.59 4.73 6.63
C HIS A 37 18.29 3.66 5.79
N VAL A 38 17.82 3.47 4.56
CA VAL A 38 18.51 2.60 3.60
C VAL A 38 19.90 3.17 3.32
N GLY A 39 20.92 2.33 3.46
CA GLY A 39 22.32 2.72 3.33
C GLY A 39 23.04 2.94 4.67
N ASP A 40 22.33 2.98 5.79
CA ASP A 40 22.96 3.10 7.10
C ASP A 40 23.82 1.87 7.43
N GLU A 41 24.98 2.10 8.02
CA GLU A 41 25.91 1.06 8.48
C GLU A 41 25.56 0.66 9.92
N ILE A 42 25.36 -0.65 10.14
CA ILE A 42 25.07 -1.21 11.45
C ILE A 42 26.37 -1.74 12.06
N LEU A 43 26.80 -1.09 13.14
CA LEU A 43 28.01 -1.45 13.86
C LEU A 43 27.75 -2.50 14.95
N GLU A 44 26.58 -2.45 15.60
CA GLU A 44 26.23 -3.31 16.74
C GLU A 44 24.75 -3.71 16.69
N ILE A 45 24.45 -4.94 17.12
CA ILE A 45 23.09 -5.46 17.32
C ILE A 45 23.04 -6.07 18.74
N ASN A 46 22.15 -5.58 19.61
CA ASN A 46 21.99 -6.05 20.99
C ASN A 46 23.31 -6.03 21.82
N GLY A 47 24.13 -4.98 21.64
CA GLY A 47 25.42 -4.83 22.34
C GLY A 47 26.54 -5.74 21.84
N GLN A 48 26.34 -6.45 20.71
CA GLN A 48 27.37 -7.26 20.07
C GLN A 48 27.81 -6.63 18.76
N SER A 49 29.14 -6.52 18.57
CA SER A 49 29.76 -6.01 17.34
C SER A 49 29.39 -6.88 16.14
N VAL A 50 28.95 -6.24 15.07
CA VAL A 50 28.52 -6.85 13.80
C VAL A 50 29.72 -7.18 12.88
N ASN A 51 30.89 -6.61 13.15
CA ASN A 51 32.11 -6.86 12.38
C ASN A 51 32.54 -8.34 12.45
N ASN A 52 33.08 -8.87 11.34
CA ASN A 52 33.60 -10.24 11.20
C ASN A 52 32.56 -11.37 11.37
N HIS A 53 31.26 -11.07 11.32
CA HIS A 53 30.21 -12.08 11.38
C HIS A 53 29.70 -12.45 9.98
N SER A 54 29.41 -13.73 9.76
CA SER A 54 28.75 -14.18 8.53
C SER A 54 27.28 -13.78 8.51
N VAL A 55 26.67 -13.73 7.32
CA VAL A 55 25.23 -13.44 7.16
C VAL A 55 24.36 -14.38 8.01
N ASP A 56 24.73 -15.66 8.10
CA ASP A 56 24.02 -16.66 8.91
C ASP A 56 24.16 -16.40 10.43
N GLN A 57 25.30 -15.86 10.87
CA GLN A 57 25.51 -15.49 12.27
C GLN A 57 24.71 -14.23 12.63
N LEU A 58 24.70 -13.24 11.73
CA LEU A 58 23.88 -12.04 11.87
C LEU A 58 22.39 -12.39 11.89
N GLN A 59 21.96 -13.34 11.06
CA GLN A 59 20.61 -13.88 11.07
C GLN A 59 20.26 -14.51 12.43
N LYS A 60 21.17 -15.26 13.05
CA LYS A 60 20.95 -15.84 14.39
C LYS A 60 20.91 -14.78 15.50
N MET A 61 21.75 -13.75 15.40
CA MET A 61 21.75 -12.62 16.35
C MET A 61 20.44 -11.81 16.25
N LEU A 62 19.87 -11.71 15.05
CA LEU A 62 18.58 -11.06 14.79
C LEU A 62 17.38 -11.93 15.21
N VAL A 63 17.45 -13.25 15.02
CA VAL A 63 16.39 -14.21 15.42
C VAL A 63 16.38 -14.49 16.92
N GLY A 64 17.52 -14.36 17.60
CA GLY A 64 17.66 -14.56 19.05
C GLY A 64 16.98 -13.49 19.93
N ALA A 65 16.40 -12.45 19.33
CA ALA A 65 15.76 -11.32 20.01
C ALA A 65 14.34 -11.60 20.52
N ASN A 66 13.97 -12.86 20.77
CA ASN A 66 12.74 -13.20 21.49
C ASN A 66 13.03 -13.14 23.00
N PRO A 67 12.55 -12.13 23.75
CA PRO A 67 12.57 -12.23 25.20
C PRO A 67 11.69 -13.42 25.60
N ARG A 68 12.22 -14.28 26.47
CA ARG A 68 11.38 -15.28 27.15
C ARG A 68 10.29 -14.52 27.93
N PRO A 69 9.03 -15.01 27.94
CA PRO A 69 7.98 -14.34 28.70
C PRO A 69 8.34 -14.43 30.19
N GLY A 70 8.73 -13.29 30.80
CA GLY A 70 8.93 -13.21 32.26
C GLY A 70 10.09 -12.38 32.81
N GLN A 71 10.91 -11.69 32.00
CA GLN A 71 11.90 -10.75 32.56
C GLN A 71 11.69 -9.33 32.04
N ALA A 72 11.20 -8.46 32.94
CA ALA A 72 11.31 -7.02 32.78
C ALA A 72 12.80 -6.63 32.80
N GLY A 73 13.30 -6.10 31.70
CA GLY A 73 14.67 -5.63 31.55
C GLY A 73 14.69 -4.40 30.64
N VAL A 74 15.04 -3.27 31.23
CA VAL A 74 15.23 -1.97 30.58
C VAL A 74 16.49 -2.03 29.70
N GLY A 75 16.44 -1.45 28.49
CA GLY A 75 17.62 -1.17 27.66
C GLY A 75 17.44 -1.63 26.20
N GLU A 76 17.93 -0.95 25.18
CA GLU A 76 18.64 0.32 25.08
C GLU A 76 18.56 0.77 23.61
N GLU A 77 18.62 2.08 23.40
CA GLU A 77 18.57 2.82 22.13
C GLU A 77 19.41 2.21 20.98
N LEU A 78 18.80 1.97 19.82
CA LEU A 78 19.52 1.92 18.54
C LEU A 78 19.94 3.35 18.17
N ARG A 79 21.07 3.81 18.72
CA ARG A 79 21.63 5.14 18.44
C ARG A 79 22.63 5.08 17.28
N GLY A 80 22.13 5.28 16.05
CA GLY A 80 22.98 5.49 14.86
C GLY A 80 23.57 6.90 14.84
N ARG A 81 24.88 7.05 15.06
CA ARG A 81 25.62 8.32 14.89
C ARG A 81 25.85 8.61 13.40
N ARG A 82 25.36 9.75 12.91
CA ARG A 82 25.66 10.28 11.55
C ARG A 82 27.13 10.71 11.44
N ARG A 83 27.81 10.34 10.36
CA ARG A 83 28.89 11.13 9.75
C ARG A 83 28.68 11.21 8.24
N VAL A 84 28.51 12.43 7.75
CA VAL A 84 28.46 12.79 6.33
C VAL A 84 29.89 12.74 5.78
N ALA A 85 30.09 12.09 4.64
CA ALA A 85 31.22 12.33 3.75
C ALA A 85 30.79 12.14 2.30
N SER A 86 30.62 13.26 1.60
CA SER A 86 30.56 13.41 0.15
C SER A 86 31.86 12.95 -0.52
N VAL A 87 31.82 12.31 -1.70
CA VAL A 87 32.70 12.57 -2.87
C VAL A 87 32.05 11.99 -4.15
N THR A 88 32.26 12.75 -5.22
CA THR A 88 31.72 12.85 -6.58
C THR A 88 32.28 11.88 -7.66
N GLN A 89 31.57 11.85 -8.81
CA GLN A 89 32.02 11.64 -10.23
C GLN A 89 32.24 10.19 -10.75
N SER A 90 31.94 9.76 -11.99
CA SER A 90 31.53 10.41 -13.27
C SER A 90 31.13 9.36 -14.36
N SER A 91 30.25 9.77 -15.30
CA SER A 91 30.15 9.50 -16.78
C SER A 91 30.07 8.09 -17.44
N GLN A 92 29.00 7.91 -18.25
CA GLN A 92 28.82 7.38 -19.66
C GLN A 92 29.81 6.31 -20.22
N SER A 93 29.49 5.28 -21.03
CA SER A 93 28.57 5.16 -22.20
C SER A 93 28.44 3.68 -22.70
N GLU A 94 27.38 3.43 -23.49
CA GLU A 94 27.24 2.53 -24.68
C GLU A 94 27.31 0.97 -24.63
N SER A 95 26.42 0.39 -25.45
CA SER A 95 26.26 -1.01 -25.93
C SER A 95 26.22 -0.96 -27.47
N PRO A 96 26.39 -2.04 -28.31
CA PRO A 96 25.86 -3.41 -28.13
C PRO A 96 26.64 -4.56 -28.85
N SER A 97 26.05 -5.80 -28.87
CA SER A 97 26.17 -6.88 -29.90
C SER A 97 26.61 -8.28 -29.42
N CYS A 98 26.12 -9.31 -30.13
CA CYS A 98 25.72 -10.66 -29.67
C CYS A 98 26.73 -11.83 -29.82
N SER A 99 26.42 -12.93 -29.12
CA SER A 99 27.11 -14.24 -28.87
C SER A 99 27.36 -15.16 -30.09
N PRO A 100 28.11 -16.30 -30.00
CA PRO A 100 27.59 -17.53 -29.35
C PRO A 100 28.59 -18.54 -28.70
N PHE A 101 28.04 -19.42 -27.86
CA PHE A 101 28.56 -20.68 -27.27
C PHE A 101 29.65 -20.67 -26.16
N GLY A 102 29.19 -20.88 -24.90
CA GLY A 102 30.04 -21.34 -23.80
C GLY A 102 29.40 -21.32 -22.42
N LYS A 103 28.74 -22.43 -22.04
CA LYS A 103 28.35 -22.83 -20.66
C LYS A 103 27.23 -22.04 -19.96
N LYS A 104 26.13 -22.75 -19.66
CA LYS A 104 24.97 -22.31 -18.87
C LYS A 104 25.42 -21.76 -17.49
N LYS A 105 25.60 -20.44 -17.37
CA LYS A 105 25.39 -19.73 -16.11
C LYS A 105 23.89 -19.43 -16.03
N LYS A 106 23.18 -20.04 -15.09
CA LYS A 106 21.88 -19.51 -14.66
C LYS A 106 22.15 -18.09 -14.15
N CYS A 107 21.86 -17.09 -14.98
CA CYS A 107 21.73 -15.71 -14.53
C CYS A 107 20.51 -15.71 -13.60
N LYS A 108 20.76 -15.82 -12.29
CA LYS A 108 19.77 -15.44 -11.29
C LYS A 108 19.69 -13.93 -11.40
N ASP A 109 18.76 -13.46 -12.22
CA ASP A 109 18.38 -12.05 -12.25
C ASP A 109 17.99 -11.67 -10.82
N LYS A 110 18.88 -10.90 -10.21
CA LYS A 110 18.76 -10.43 -8.84
C LYS A 110 17.71 -9.33 -8.85
N TYR A 111 16.65 -9.52 -8.05
CA TYR A 111 15.65 -8.55 -7.57
C TYR A 111 15.92 -7.10 -7.98
N LEU A 112 15.60 -6.76 -9.23
CA LEU A 112 15.46 -5.37 -9.65
C LEU A 112 14.12 -4.86 -9.12
N ALA A 113 14.10 -3.67 -8.54
CA ALA A 113 12.87 -2.99 -8.11
C ALA A 113 11.81 -2.88 -9.24
N LYS A 114 12.24 -2.97 -10.51
CA LYS A 114 11.38 -3.07 -11.69
C LYS A 114 10.45 -4.30 -11.73
N HIS A 115 10.69 -5.31 -10.88
CA HIS A 115 9.86 -6.53 -10.80
C HIS A 115 8.93 -6.58 -9.58
N SER A 116 8.71 -5.46 -8.84
CA SER A 116 7.80 -5.44 -7.67
C SER A 116 6.41 -5.99 -7.99
N SER A 117 5.88 -5.64 -9.16
CA SER A 117 4.57 -6.09 -9.66
C SER A 117 4.48 -7.61 -9.88
N ILE A 118 5.61 -8.30 -10.07
CA ILE A 118 5.68 -9.77 -10.20
C ILE A 118 5.62 -10.44 -8.83
N PHE A 119 6.24 -9.85 -7.80
CA PHE A 119 6.20 -10.39 -6.44
C PHE A 119 4.85 -10.13 -5.76
N ASP A 120 4.19 -9.00 -6.08
CA ASP A 120 2.81 -8.74 -5.67
C ASP A 120 1.78 -9.71 -6.28
N GLN A 121 2.15 -10.43 -7.35
CA GLN A 121 1.34 -11.50 -7.95
C GLN A 121 1.53 -12.84 -7.23
N LEU A 122 2.58 -12.98 -6.41
CA LEU A 122 2.95 -14.21 -5.72
C LEU A 122 2.54 -14.21 -4.24
N ASP A 123 1.67 -13.30 -3.82
CA ASP A 123 1.03 -13.33 -2.49
C ASP A 123 0.14 -14.58 -2.38
N VAL A 124 0.77 -15.73 -2.16
CA VAL A 124 0.12 -16.98 -1.78
C VAL A 124 -0.12 -16.89 -0.28
N VAL A 125 -1.14 -16.12 0.10
CA VAL A 125 -1.55 -16.00 1.50
C VAL A 125 -2.33 -17.26 1.85
N SER A 126 -1.65 -18.25 2.45
CA SER A 126 -2.34 -19.47 2.91
C SER A 126 -3.20 -19.19 4.13
N TYR A 127 -2.68 -18.39 5.08
CA TYR A 127 -3.36 -17.96 6.29
C TYR A 127 -2.85 -16.57 6.69
N GLU A 128 -3.75 -15.73 7.19
CA GLU A 128 -3.41 -14.46 7.82
C GLU A 128 -3.76 -14.52 9.31
N GLU A 129 -2.86 -14.07 10.17
CA GLU A 129 -3.14 -13.95 11.59
C GLU A 129 -4.12 -12.81 11.84
N VAL A 130 -5.25 -13.15 12.48
CA VAL A 130 -6.32 -12.22 12.79
C VAL A 130 -6.65 -12.21 14.28
N VAL A 131 -7.13 -11.08 14.75
CA VAL A 131 -7.64 -10.89 16.11
C VAL A 131 -9.07 -10.36 16.03
N ARG A 132 -9.90 -10.82 16.97
CA ARG A 132 -11.28 -10.35 17.07
C ARG A 132 -11.33 -9.10 17.94
N LEU A 133 -11.65 -7.97 17.33
CA LEU A 133 -11.88 -6.71 18.03
C LEU A 133 -13.37 -6.56 18.37
N PRO A 134 -13.73 -5.88 19.48
CA PRO A 134 -15.07 -5.35 19.69
C PRO A 134 -15.49 -4.42 18.55
N ALA A 135 -16.76 -4.04 18.50
CA ALA A 135 -17.27 -3.08 17.52
C ALA A 135 -16.44 -1.78 17.55
N PHE A 136 -16.01 -1.32 16.38
CA PHE A 136 -15.23 -0.09 16.21
C PHE A 136 -15.70 0.66 14.96
N LYS A 137 -15.49 1.99 14.94
CA LYS A 137 -15.84 2.82 13.78
C LYS A 137 -14.88 2.56 12.62
N ARG A 138 -15.41 2.24 11.44
CA ARG A 138 -14.65 2.27 10.17
C ARG A 138 -14.52 3.71 9.70
N LYS A 139 -13.30 4.17 9.40
CA LYS A 139 -13.03 5.55 8.97
C LYS A 139 -13.03 5.72 7.45
N THR A 140 -12.82 4.64 6.70
CA THR A 140 -12.75 4.67 5.25
C THR A 140 -13.68 3.63 4.65
N LEU A 141 -14.42 4.00 3.59
CA LEU A 141 -15.20 3.11 2.75
C LEU A 141 -14.50 3.02 1.39
N VAL A 142 -14.04 1.83 0.99
CA VAL A 142 -13.29 1.62 -0.25
C VAL A 142 -14.19 0.91 -1.26
N LEU A 143 -14.35 1.48 -2.44
CA LEU A 143 -15.10 0.90 -3.56
C LEU A 143 -14.11 0.34 -4.60
N ILE A 144 -14.18 -0.97 -4.84
CA ILE A 144 -13.36 -1.69 -5.81
C ILE A 144 -14.25 -2.32 -6.87
N GLY A 145 -13.83 -2.31 -8.13
CA GLY A 145 -14.60 -2.93 -9.21
C GLY A 145 -14.05 -2.54 -10.57
N ALA A 146 -14.47 -3.28 -11.59
CA ALA A 146 -14.05 -3.01 -12.97
C ALA A 146 -14.53 -1.62 -13.44
N SER A 147 -13.83 -1.04 -14.42
CA SER A 147 -14.24 0.23 -15.02
C SER A 147 -15.61 0.08 -15.68
N GLY A 148 -16.53 1.00 -15.41
CA GLY A 148 -17.91 0.94 -15.93
C GLY A 148 -18.92 0.17 -15.09
N VAL A 149 -18.51 -0.47 -13.97
CA VAL A 149 -19.43 -1.24 -13.10
C VAL A 149 -20.41 -0.37 -12.28
N GLY A 150 -20.24 0.95 -12.30
CA GLY A 150 -21.13 1.89 -11.61
C GLY A 150 -20.63 2.42 -10.27
N ARG A 151 -19.35 2.23 -9.92
CA ARG A 151 -18.72 2.79 -8.70
C ARG A 151 -19.00 4.28 -8.51
N SER A 152 -18.81 5.09 -9.55
CA SER A 152 -19.08 6.53 -9.51
C SER A 152 -20.54 6.86 -9.19
N HIS A 153 -21.50 6.09 -9.71
CA HIS A 153 -22.92 6.30 -9.43
C HIS A 153 -23.25 6.00 -7.97
N ILE A 154 -22.77 4.87 -7.45
CA ILE A 154 -22.95 4.48 -6.03
C ILE A 154 -22.32 5.54 -5.12
N LYS A 155 -21.08 5.96 -5.41
CA LYS A 155 -20.38 7.02 -4.68
C LYS A 155 -21.17 8.31 -4.64
N ASN A 156 -21.61 8.82 -5.79
CA ASN A 156 -22.32 10.10 -5.87
C ASN A 156 -23.68 10.03 -5.15
N ALA A 157 -24.35 8.88 -5.24
CA ALA A 157 -25.61 8.66 -4.55
C ALA A 157 -25.42 8.54 -3.02
N LEU A 158 -24.35 7.90 -2.54
CA LEU A 158 -23.98 7.92 -1.11
C LEU A 158 -23.74 9.34 -0.58
N LEU A 159 -22.96 10.14 -1.32
CA LEU A 159 -22.65 11.52 -0.94
C LEU A 159 -23.90 12.41 -0.89
N SER A 160 -24.87 12.15 -1.77
CA SER A 160 -26.12 12.90 -1.82
C SER A 160 -27.09 12.50 -0.71
N ASN A 161 -27.15 11.21 -0.37
CA ASN A 161 -28.06 10.69 0.65
C ASN A 161 -27.58 10.95 2.08
N ASN A 162 -26.26 11.00 2.31
CA ASN A 162 -25.67 11.11 3.66
C ASN A 162 -24.45 12.06 3.71
N PRO A 163 -24.62 13.34 3.37
CA PRO A 163 -23.52 14.33 3.31
C PRO A 163 -22.86 14.63 4.67
N GLU A 164 -23.57 14.36 5.76
CA GLU A 164 -23.05 14.50 7.13
C GLU A 164 -22.09 13.37 7.50
N LYS A 165 -22.32 12.15 6.99
CA LYS A 165 -21.57 10.93 7.37
C LYS A 165 -20.39 10.66 6.44
N PHE A 166 -20.57 10.85 5.13
CA PHE A 166 -19.57 10.51 4.13
C PHE A 166 -18.97 11.73 3.47
N MET A 167 -17.70 11.63 3.09
CA MET A 167 -17.00 12.65 2.30
C MET A 167 -16.06 11.98 1.30
N TYR A 168 -15.96 12.53 0.10
CA TYR A 168 -15.01 12.07 -0.92
C TYR A 168 -13.81 13.03 -0.95
N PRO A 169 -12.55 12.53 -0.87
CA PRO A 169 -11.38 13.37 -0.96
C PRO A 169 -11.22 13.89 -2.39
N PRO A 170 -11.19 15.23 -2.60
CA PRO A 170 -10.92 15.78 -3.93
C PRO A 170 -9.52 15.35 -4.39
N PRO A 171 -9.40 14.72 -5.57
CA PRO A 171 -8.10 14.31 -6.09
C PRO A 171 -7.33 15.52 -6.64
N TYR A 172 -6.01 15.40 -6.66
CA TYR A 172 -5.09 16.34 -7.28
C TYR A 172 -4.97 16.03 -8.76
N THR A 173 -4.81 17.07 -9.58
CA THR A 173 -4.58 16.91 -11.01
C THR A 173 -3.67 17.99 -11.57
N THR A 174 -2.89 17.62 -12.59
CA THR A 174 -2.12 18.57 -13.42
C THR A 174 -2.94 19.12 -14.59
N ARG A 175 -4.17 18.63 -14.77
CA ARG A 175 -5.07 19.09 -15.82
C ARG A 175 -5.48 20.54 -15.54
N PRO A 176 -5.55 21.43 -16.54
CA PRO A 176 -6.09 22.76 -16.33
C PRO A 176 -7.55 22.73 -15.86
N GLN A 177 -7.88 23.64 -14.95
CA GLN A 177 -9.23 23.83 -14.40
C GLN A 177 -10.21 24.23 -15.49
N LYS A 178 -11.39 23.58 -15.50
CA LYS A 178 -12.50 23.96 -16.39
C LYS A 178 -13.37 25.04 -15.74
N LYS A 179 -14.12 25.79 -16.57
CA LYS A 179 -14.97 26.93 -16.12
C LYS A 179 -15.98 26.59 -15.01
N ASN A 180 -16.43 25.33 -14.93
CA ASN A 180 -17.45 24.90 -13.97
C ASN A 180 -16.87 24.13 -12.76
N GLU A 181 -15.54 24.02 -12.67
CA GLU A 181 -14.86 23.29 -11.60
C GLU A 181 -14.32 24.29 -10.57
N VAL A 182 -14.30 23.90 -9.31
CA VAL A 182 -13.82 24.71 -8.19
C VAL A 182 -12.61 24.01 -7.56
N ASP A 183 -11.50 24.75 -7.47
CA ASP A 183 -10.28 24.27 -6.82
C ASP A 183 -10.52 23.95 -5.34
N GLY A 184 -9.97 22.82 -4.89
CA GLY A 184 -10.14 22.26 -3.55
C GLY A 184 -11.51 21.64 -3.26
N LYS A 185 -12.46 21.70 -4.21
CA LYS A 185 -13.75 21.03 -4.10
C LYS A 185 -13.87 19.86 -5.09
N ASP A 186 -13.70 20.15 -6.38
CA ASP A 186 -13.80 19.13 -7.43
C ASP A 186 -12.46 18.42 -7.60
N TYR A 187 -11.39 19.22 -7.72
CA TYR A 187 -10.00 18.79 -7.79
C TYR A 187 -9.11 19.81 -7.10
N TYR A 188 -7.92 19.40 -6.69
CA TYR A 188 -6.81 20.31 -6.44
C TYR A 188 -5.99 20.45 -7.72
N PHE A 189 -5.98 21.63 -8.32
CA PHE A 189 -5.28 21.91 -9.56
C PHE A 189 -3.84 22.35 -9.25
N VAL A 190 -2.88 21.47 -9.51
CA VAL A 190 -1.45 21.68 -9.19
C VAL A 190 -0.58 21.64 -10.44
N SER A 191 0.63 22.18 -10.35
CA SER A 191 1.58 22.09 -11.47
C SER A 191 2.17 20.68 -11.59
N THR A 192 2.69 20.35 -12.77
CA THR A 192 3.38 19.07 -13.00
C THR A 192 4.60 18.91 -12.09
N GLU A 193 5.32 20.00 -11.83
CA GLU A 193 6.48 20.03 -10.94
C GLU A 193 6.09 19.74 -9.49
N GLU A 194 4.99 20.33 -9.02
CA GLU A 194 4.44 20.05 -7.70
C GLU A 194 3.98 18.60 -7.57
N MET A 195 3.17 18.12 -8.51
CA MET A 195 2.72 16.72 -8.54
C MET A 195 3.91 15.75 -8.49
N THR A 196 4.96 16.00 -9.28
CA THR A 196 6.15 15.14 -9.34
C THR A 196 6.94 15.18 -8.04
N ARG A 197 7.07 16.35 -7.41
CA ARG A 197 7.73 16.50 -6.11
C ARG A 197 7.02 15.70 -5.03
N ASP A 198 5.70 15.81 -4.96
CA ASP A 198 4.88 15.17 -3.93
C ASP A 198 4.80 13.65 -4.13
N ILE A 199 4.82 13.18 -5.39
CA ILE A 199 5.02 11.75 -5.72
C ILE A 199 6.39 11.28 -5.22
N SER A 200 7.46 12.04 -5.47
CA SER A 200 8.81 11.68 -5.00
C SER A 200 8.94 11.67 -3.47
N ALA A 201 8.09 12.45 -2.78
CA ALA A 201 7.99 12.50 -1.33
C ALA A 201 7.07 11.41 -0.74
N ASN A 202 6.44 10.56 -1.57
CA ASN A 202 5.49 9.52 -1.18
C ASN A 202 4.24 10.06 -0.45
N GLU A 203 3.75 11.24 -0.84
CA GLU A 203 2.55 11.85 -0.24
C GLU A 203 1.23 11.30 -0.80
N PHE A 204 1.29 10.61 -1.95
CA PHE A 204 0.13 10.07 -2.63
C PHE A 204 -0.21 8.66 -2.16
N LEU A 205 -1.48 8.45 -1.82
CA LEU A 205 -2.08 7.14 -1.63
C LEU A 205 -2.09 6.35 -2.94
N GLU A 206 -2.51 7.03 -4.01
CA GLU A 206 -2.58 6.51 -5.36
C GLU A 206 -2.38 7.66 -6.35
N PHE A 207 -1.72 7.36 -7.47
CA PHE A 207 -1.59 8.28 -8.58
C PHE A 207 -1.54 7.51 -9.90
N GLY A 208 -1.95 8.18 -10.97
CA GLY A 208 -1.99 7.64 -12.31
C GLY A 208 -1.98 8.74 -13.36
N SER A 209 -1.93 8.35 -14.62
CA SER A 209 -2.04 9.27 -15.74
C SER A 209 -3.24 8.93 -16.61
N TYR A 210 -3.94 9.97 -17.05
CA TYR A 210 -5.09 9.85 -17.94
C TYR A 210 -5.08 10.99 -18.93
N GLN A 211 -5.13 10.65 -20.23
CA GLN A 211 -5.09 11.62 -21.34
C GLN A 211 -3.93 12.64 -21.23
N GLY A 212 -2.74 12.16 -20.83
CA GLY A 212 -1.54 12.99 -20.69
C GLY A 212 -1.50 13.89 -19.44
N ASN A 213 -2.53 13.86 -18.59
CA ASN A 213 -2.53 14.57 -17.31
C ASN A 213 -2.37 13.59 -16.15
N MET A 214 -1.77 14.03 -15.06
CA MET A 214 -1.62 13.23 -13.85
C MET A 214 -2.79 13.47 -12.92
N PHE A 215 -3.18 12.42 -12.20
CA PHE A 215 -4.21 12.44 -11.16
C PHE A 215 -3.70 11.68 -9.95
N GLY A 216 -4.12 12.07 -8.75
CA GLY A 216 -3.82 11.29 -7.55
C GLY A 216 -4.57 11.75 -6.31
N THR A 217 -4.63 10.87 -5.31
CA THR A 217 -5.24 11.16 -4.01
C THR A 217 -4.15 11.18 -2.96
N LYS A 218 -3.98 12.29 -2.22
CA LYS A 218 -3.00 12.38 -1.14
C LYS A 218 -3.51 11.75 0.15
N PHE A 219 -2.59 11.19 0.95
CA PHE A 219 -2.89 10.72 2.31
C PHE A 219 -3.43 11.85 3.18
N GLU A 220 -2.82 13.03 3.11
CA GLU A 220 -3.20 14.20 3.90
C GLU A 220 -4.69 14.55 3.75
N THR A 221 -5.23 14.52 2.53
CA THR A 221 -6.65 14.80 2.28
C THR A 221 -7.55 13.78 2.95
N VAL A 222 -7.17 12.50 2.94
CA VAL A 222 -7.92 11.44 3.63
C VAL A 222 -7.88 11.64 5.15
N HIS A 223 -6.72 11.96 5.72
CA HIS A 223 -6.59 12.23 7.15
C HIS A 223 -7.40 13.45 7.60
N LYS A 224 -7.46 14.51 6.78
CA LYS A 224 -8.32 15.69 7.04
C LYS A 224 -9.80 15.32 7.14
N ILE A 225 -10.27 14.36 6.36
CA ILE A 225 -11.65 13.85 6.45
C ILE A 225 -11.85 13.10 7.77
N HIS A 226 -10.92 12.22 8.13
CA HIS A 226 -11.00 11.45 9.38
C HIS A 226 -10.98 12.36 10.62
N GLN A 227 -10.23 13.47 10.57
CA GLN A 227 -10.21 14.47 11.64
C GLN A 227 -11.55 15.19 11.84
N GLN A 228 -12.43 15.19 10.83
CA GLN A 228 -13.78 15.74 10.90
C GLN A 228 -14.82 14.70 11.39
N ASP A 229 -14.37 13.53 11.88
CA ASP A 229 -15.20 12.36 12.26
C ASP A 229 -16.14 11.89 11.14
N LYS A 230 -15.75 12.13 9.88
CA LYS A 230 -16.45 11.64 8.68
C LYS A 230 -15.77 10.42 8.09
N VAL A 231 -16.55 9.62 7.37
CA VAL A 231 -16.05 8.45 6.63
C VAL A 231 -15.57 8.88 5.26
N ALA A 232 -14.29 8.65 4.95
CA ALA A 232 -13.73 8.91 3.63
C ALA A 232 -14.17 7.83 2.64
N ILE A 233 -14.80 8.21 1.52
CA ILE A 233 -15.07 7.28 0.42
C ILE A 233 -13.88 7.29 -0.54
N LEU A 234 -13.29 6.13 -0.80
CA LEU A 234 -12.19 5.94 -1.74
C LEU A 234 -12.64 5.10 -2.93
N ASP A 235 -12.38 5.62 -4.14
CA ASP A 235 -12.66 4.96 -5.42
C ASP A 235 -11.31 4.74 -6.12
N ILE A 236 -10.61 3.70 -5.69
CA ILE A 236 -9.19 3.44 -6.01
C ILE A 236 -9.04 2.19 -6.89
N GLU A 237 -7.85 1.97 -7.42
CA GLU A 237 -7.52 0.74 -8.14
C GLU A 237 -7.17 -0.42 -7.18
N PRO A 238 -7.41 -1.69 -7.58
CA PRO A 238 -7.25 -2.84 -6.68
C PRO A 238 -5.86 -3.02 -6.07
N GLN A 239 -4.78 -2.63 -6.77
CA GLN A 239 -3.41 -2.75 -6.26
C GLN A 239 -3.16 -1.88 -5.01
N THR A 240 -3.93 -0.81 -4.85
CA THR A 240 -3.81 0.15 -3.73
C THR A 240 -4.37 -0.45 -2.42
N LEU A 241 -5.10 -1.57 -2.48
CA LEU A 241 -5.63 -2.28 -1.31
C LEU A 241 -4.57 -2.63 -0.28
N LYS A 242 -3.36 -3.01 -0.71
CA LYS A 242 -2.25 -3.33 0.20
C LYS A 242 -1.79 -2.12 1.02
N ILE A 243 -1.95 -0.92 0.46
CA ILE A 243 -1.55 0.35 1.07
C ILE A 243 -2.65 0.84 2.02
N VAL A 244 -3.93 0.72 1.62
CA VAL A 244 -5.04 1.22 2.46
C VAL A 244 -5.37 0.34 3.66
N ARG A 245 -4.99 -0.95 3.64
CA ARG A 245 -5.41 -1.94 4.67
C ARG A 245 -4.62 -1.84 5.97
N THR A 246 -4.68 -0.68 6.60
CA THR A 246 -4.04 -0.36 7.87
C THR A 246 -5.07 -0.01 8.94
N ALA A 247 -4.71 -0.13 10.22
CA ALA A 247 -5.57 0.31 11.32
C ALA A 247 -5.90 1.81 11.28
N GLU A 248 -4.96 2.62 10.78
CA GLU A 248 -5.14 4.06 10.72
C GLU A 248 -6.33 4.44 9.82
N LEU A 249 -6.42 3.80 8.65
CA LEU A 249 -7.50 4.01 7.70
C LEU A 249 -8.72 3.17 8.05
N SER A 250 -8.55 2.02 8.70
CA SER A 250 -9.63 1.09 9.10
C SER A 250 -10.65 0.89 7.97
N PRO A 251 -10.22 0.53 6.75
CA PRO A 251 -11.08 0.57 5.57
C PRO A 251 -12.12 -0.54 5.62
N PHE A 252 -13.36 -0.26 5.23
CA PHE A 252 -14.35 -1.26 4.85
C PHE A 252 -14.34 -1.40 3.32
N ILE A 253 -13.90 -2.55 2.82
CA ILE A 253 -13.59 -2.78 1.41
C ILE A 253 -14.76 -3.49 0.75
N VAL A 254 -15.35 -2.81 -0.24
CA VAL A 254 -16.53 -3.29 -0.95
C VAL A 254 -16.21 -3.49 -2.41
N PHE A 255 -16.38 -4.73 -2.87
CA PHE A 255 -16.28 -5.07 -4.27
C PHE A 255 -17.63 -4.96 -4.96
N ILE A 256 -17.68 -4.18 -6.04
CA ILE A 256 -18.85 -4.00 -6.88
C ILE A 256 -18.68 -4.89 -8.12
N ALA A 257 -19.52 -5.91 -8.22
CA ALA A 257 -19.64 -6.81 -9.33
C ALA A 257 -20.67 -6.28 -10.37
N PRO A 258 -20.50 -6.59 -11.66
CA PRO A 258 -21.43 -6.19 -12.70
C PRO A 258 -22.79 -6.87 -12.54
N THR A 259 -23.82 -6.28 -13.14
CA THR A 259 -25.17 -6.83 -13.16
C THR A 259 -25.23 -8.25 -13.74
N ASP A 260 -26.04 -9.09 -13.11
CA ASP A 260 -26.41 -10.43 -13.57
C ASP A 260 -27.76 -10.47 -14.29
N LYS A 261 -28.52 -9.37 -14.30
CA LYS A 261 -29.87 -9.26 -14.88
C LYS A 261 -29.90 -8.71 -16.31
N ALA A 262 -28.81 -8.08 -16.78
CA ALA A 262 -28.78 -7.45 -18.10
C ALA A 262 -28.50 -8.46 -19.23
N GLU A 263 -29.00 -8.13 -20.43
CA GLU A 263 -28.74 -8.86 -21.66
C GLU A 263 -27.24 -8.94 -21.97
N GLU A 264 -26.83 -10.09 -22.54
CA GLU A 264 -25.45 -10.34 -22.93
C GLU A 264 -25.02 -9.40 -24.07
N SER A 265 -24.10 -8.49 -23.76
CA SER A 265 -23.41 -7.66 -24.74
C SER A 265 -21.91 -7.88 -24.65
N GLU A 266 -21.18 -7.63 -25.74
CA GLU A 266 -19.71 -7.74 -25.73
C GLU A 266 -19.08 -6.86 -24.64
N ALA A 267 -19.64 -5.67 -24.41
CA ALA A 267 -19.21 -4.78 -23.34
C ALA A 267 -19.44 -5.39 -21.94
N LEU A 268 -20.60 -6.01 -21.71
CA LEU A 268 -20.91 -6.67 -20.44
C LEU A 268 -20.03 -7.92 -20.21
N GLN A 269 -19.74 -8.68 -21.26
CA GLN A 269 -18.84 -9.84 -21.19
C GLN A 269 -17.41 -9.42 -20.82
N GLN A 270 -16.90 -8.37 -21.46
CA GLN A 270 -15.59 -7.81 -21.12
C GLN A 270 -15.58 -7.27 -19.68
N LEU A 271 -16.64 -6.55 -19.27
CA LEU A 271 -16.79 -6.07 -17.90
C LEU A 271 -16.78 -7.20 -16.87
N ARG A 272 -17.48 -8.30 -17.14
CA ARG A 272 -17.48 -9.51 -16.28
C ARG A 272 -16.12 -10.17 -16.21
N LYS A 273 -15.43 -10.29 -17.34
CA LYS A 273 -14.06 -10.83 -17.39
C LYS A 273 -13.09 -9.99 -16.56
N ASP A 274 -13.15 -8.67 -16.70
CA ASP A 274 -12.30 -7.74 -15.95
C ASP A 274 -12.63 -7.76 -14.45
N SER A 275 -13.92 -7.82 -14.11
CA SER A 275 -14.40 -7.96 -12.74
C SER A 275 -13.93 -9.28 -12.10
N GLU A 276 -14.00 -10.39 -12.84
CA GLU A 276 -13.54 -11.70 -12.36
C GLU A 276 -12.02 -11.73 -12.15
N SER A 277 -11.25 -11.07 -13.02
CA SER A 277 -9.80 -10.92 -12.84
C SER A 277 -9.46 -10.21 -11.53
N ILE A 278 -10.19 -9.14 -11.20
CA ILE A 278 -10.05 -8.42 -9.93
C ILE A 278 -10.46 -9.32 -8.75
N ARG A 279 -11.61 -9.98 -8.85
CA ARG A 279 -12.14 -10.84 -7.79
C ARG A 279 -11.18 -11.99 -7.48
N SER A 280 -10.73 -12.73 -8.50
CA SER A 280 -9.81 -13.85 -8.35
C SER A 280 -8.54 -13.48 -7.60
N ARG A 281 -8.03 -12.26 -7.83
CA ARG A 281 -6.77 -11.80 -7.24
C ARG A 281 -6.94 -11.12 -5.88
N TYR A 282 -8.04 -10.41 -5.64
CA TYR A 282 -8.18 -9.52 -4.48
C TYR A 282 -9.35 -9.87 -3.56
N ALA A 283 -10.12 -10.95 -3.83
CA ALA A 283 -11.29 -11.33 -3.03
C ALA A 283 -11.03 -11.45 -1.52
N HIS A 284 -9.83 -11.89 -1.15
CA HIS A 284 -9.43 -12.04 0.26
C HIS A 284 -9.30 -10.70 1.02
N TYR A 285 -9.31 -9.57 0.31
CA TYR A 285 -9.35 -8.23 0.92
C TYR A 285 -10.76 -7.68 1.12
N PHE A 286 -11.79 -8.27 0.50
CA PHE A 286 -13.12 -7.68 0.49
C PHE A 286 -13.87 -8.02 1.78
N ASP A 287 -14.43 -7.00 2.43
CA ASP A 287 -15.39 -7.20 3.52
C ASP A 287 -16.79 -7.53 2.95
N LEU A 288 -17.13 -7.00 1.77
CA LEU A 288 -18.41 -7.21 1.09
C LEU A 288 -18.23 -7.34 -0.43
N SER A 289 -18.99 -8.24 -1.06
CA SER A 289 -19.15 -8.30 -2.52
C SER A 289 -20.60 -8.06 -2.88
N LEU A 290 -20.85 -7.08 -3.76
CA LEU A 290 -22.18 -6.58 -4.10
C LEU A 290 -22.38 -6.60 -5.62
N VAL A 291 -23.47 -7.19 -6.09
CA VAL A 291 -23.87 -7.18 -7.51
C VAL A 291 -24.68 -5.92 -7.79
N ASN A 292 -24.19 -5.05 -8.66
CA ASN A 292 -24.88 -3.80 -8.98
C ASN A 292 -26.01 -4.03 -9.98
N ASN A 293 -27.22 -4.24 -9.46
CA ASN A 293 -28.46 -4.38 -10.25
C ASN A 293 -29.36 -3.13 -10.21
N GLY A 294 -28.96 -2.11 -9.46
CA GLY A 294 -29.72 -0.89 -9.22
C GLY A 294 -29.01 -0.09 -8.14
N VAL A 295 -28.93 1.24 -8.32
CA VAL A 295 -28.15 2.08 -7.40
C VAL A 295 -28.80 2.10 -6.02
N GLU A 296 -30.12 2.20 -5.93
CA GLU A 296 -30.87 2.26 -4.68
C GLU A 296 -30.74 0.96 -3.87
N GLU A 297 -30.95 -0.20 -4.50
CA GLU A 297 -30.77 -1.52 -3.86
C GLU A 297 -29.32 -1.70 -3.38
N SER A 298 -28.36 -1.33 -4.24
CA SER A 298 -26.93 -1.42 -3.91
C SER A 298 -26.56 -0.53 -2.72
N LEU A 299 -27.12 0.67 -2.66
CA LEU A 299 -26.91 1.61 -1.57
C LEU A 299 -27.45 1.09 -0.25
N GLN A 300 -28.66 0.54 -0.25
CA GLN A 300 -29.28 0.00 0.96
C GLN A 300 -28.43 -1.12 1.55
N LEU A 301 -28.08 -2.12 0.73
CA LEU A 301 -27.24 -3.25 1.16
C LEU A 301 -25.86 -2.79 1.67
N LEU A 302 -25.27 -1.81 0.98
CA LEU A 302 -23.99 -1.23 1.37
C LEU A 302 -24.05 -0.53 2.72
N GLN A 303 -25.08 0.28 2.95
CA GLN A 303 -25.25 1.01 4.20
C GLN A 303 -25.53 0.06 5.38
N GLU A 304 -26.42 -0.91 5.19
CA GLU A 304 -26.72 -1.94 6.20
C GLU A 304 -25.46 -2.72 6.59
N ALA A 305 -24.69 -3.20 5.60
CA ALA A 305 -23.45 -3.93 5.85
C ALA A 305 -22.37 -3.06 6.52
N PHE A 306 -22.25 -1.79 6.13
CA PHE A 306 -21.31 -0.85 6.75
C PHE A 306 -21.67 -0.55 8.22
N GLU A 307 -22.96 -0.39 8.52
CA GLU A 307 -23.44 -0.19 9.89
C GLU A 307 -23.31 -1.43 10.75
N GLN A 308 -23.58 -2.60 10.18
CA GLN A 308 -23.32 -3.88 10.83
C GLN A 308 -21.83 -4.05 11.15
N ALA A 309 -20.95 -3.68 10.22
CA ALA A 309 -19.51 -3.72 10.44
C ALA A 309 -19.07 -2.81 11.59
N CYS A 310 -19.68 -1.64 11.72
CA CYS A 310 -19.36 -0.69 12.81
C CYS A 310 -19.94 -1.09 14.17
N SER A 311 -20.99 -1.92 14.21
CA SER A 311 -21.73 -2.29 15.43
C SER A 311 -21.47 -3.71 15.93
N SER A 312 -20.81 -4.55 15.13
CA SER A 312 -20.51 -5.94 15.48
C SER A 312 -19.01 -6.18 15.69
N PRO A 313 -18.61 -7.16 16.53
CA PRO A 313 -17.21 -7.54 16.65
C PRO A 313 -16.65 -8.09 15.33
N GLN A 314 -15.44 -7.67 14.95
CA GLN A 314 -14.85 -8.01 13.65
C GLN A 314 -13.50 -8.69 13.78
N TRP A 315 -13.19 -9.57 12.84
CA TRP A 315 -11.84 -10.12 12.66
C TRP A 315 -11.03 -9.17 11.81
N VAL A 316 -9.91 -8.70 12.34
CA VAL A 316 -8.98 -7.82 11.63
C VAL A 316 -7.56 -8.41 11.69
N PRO A 317 -6.68 -8.05 10.75
CA PRO A 317 -5.28 -8.43 10.83
C PRO A 317 -4.67 -8.06 12.18
N VAL A 318 -3.83 -8.93 12.72
CA VAL A 318 -3.06 -8.66 13.95
C VAL A 318 -2.30 -7.34 13.85
N SER A 319 -1.79 -7.00 12.67
CA SER A 319 -1.08 -5.73 12.38
C SER A 319 -1.91 -4.46 12.62
N TRP A 320 -3.22 -4.57 12.86
CA TRP A 320 -4.06 -3.44 13.21
C TRP A 320 -4.02 -3.07 14.70
N VAL A 321 -3.50 -3.96 15.54
CA VAL A 321 -3.46 -3.75 17.00
C VAL A 321 -2.05 -3.40 17.49
N TYR A 322 -1.01 -3.68 16.69
CA TYR A 322 0.40 -3.47 17.03
C TYR A 322 1.09 -2.35 16.21
#